data_AF-A0A936HY77-F1
#
_entry.id   AF-A0A936HY77-F1
#
_cell.length_a   1.000
_cell.length_b   1.000
_cell.length_c   1.000
_cell.angle_alpha   90.00
_cell.angle_beta   90.00
_cell.angle_gamma   90.00
#
_symmetry.space_group_name_H-M   'P 1'
#
loop_
_entity.id
_entity.type
_entity.pdbx_description
1 polymer ?
#
loop_
_entity_poly.entity_id
_entity_poly.type
_entity_poly.pdbx_seq_one_letter_code
_entity_poly.pdbx_strand_id
1 'polypeptide(L)'
;MNWTLATADANDPSFLLTNLDIIAALELQVTGSAAVDIGNGALVATVSGVELNLATMTVTDGVTTLTGADVLSFTGTAALFAGTGGSLNGAHTVVNNGTIGFAVSGVTLSLVMAKGALGDGANAGDTYVGVSVALTDAELIGVSGLELYASGTLTGNAATDGITTLDLPTRMNWTLATADANDPSFLLTNLDIIAALELQVTGSAAVDIGNGALVATVSGVELNLATMTVTDGVTTLTGADVLSFTGTAALFAGTGGSLNGAHTVVNNGTIGFAVSGVTLSLVMAKGALGDGANAGDTYVGVSVALTDAELIGVSGLELYASGTLR
;
A
#
# COMPACT_ATOMS: atom_id res chain seq x y z
N MET A 1 31.26 -13.80 14.23
CA MET A 1 32.14 -14.74 13.48
C MET A 1 31.36 -15.18 12.24
N ASN A 2 31.99 -15.26 11.06
CA ASN A 2 31.30 -15.77 9.87
C ASN A 2 31.33 -17.31 9.92
N TRP A 3 30.25 -17.91 10.42
CA TRP A 3 30.14 -19.37 10.53
C TRP A 3 29.91 -20.03 9.17
N THR A 4 29.29 -19.33 8.20
CA THR A 4 29.17 -19.81 6.82
C THR A 4 30.55 -20.10 6.22
N LEU A 5 31.51 -19.19 6.41
CA LEU A 5 32.89 -19.42 5.97
C LEU A 5 33.64 -20.42 6.84
N ALA A 6 33.45 -20.38 8.17
CA ALA A 6 34.18 -21.26 9.08
C ALA A 6 33.79 -22.74 8.91
N THR A 7 32.54 -23.01 8.53
CA THR A 7 32.00 -24.37 8.39
C THR A 7 32.03 -24.90 6.95
N ALA A 8 32.53 -24.10 5.99
CA ALA A 8 32.75 -24.54 4.61
C ALA A 8 33.92 -25.53 4.51
N ASP A 9 33.83 -26.50 3.61
CA ASP A 9 34.82 -27.58 3.40
C ASP A 9 36.28 -27.12 3.34
N ALA A 10 36.52 -25.94 2.77
CA ALA A 10 37.87 -25.37 2.64
C ALA A 10 38.49 -24.98 3.99
N ASN A 11 37.67 -24.62 4.98
CA ASN A 11 38.08 -24.15 6.30
C ASN A 11 37.80 -25.17 7.42
N ASP A 12 36.96 -26.19 7.17
CA ASP A 12 36.79 -27.38 8.00
C ASP A 12 37.04 -28.67 7.21
N PRO A 13 38.29 -28.96 6.81
CA PRO A 13 38.62 -30.16 6.03
C PRO A 13 38.42 -31.46 6.82
N SER A 14 38.24 -31.36 8.13
CA SER A 14 37.96 -32.48 9.04
C SER A 14 36.46 -32.76 9.21
N PHE A 15 35.59 -31.89 8.69
CA PHE A 15 34.13 -31.96 8.83
C PHE A 15 33.67 -32.13 10.28
N LEU A 16 34.37 -31.47 11.21
CA LEU A 16 34.08 -31.53 12.65
C LEU A 16 33.05 -30.48 13.08
N LEU A 17 32.86 -29.44 12.28
CA LEU A 17 31.85 -28.41 12.47
C LEU A 17 30.59 -28.79 11.67
N THR A 18 29.42 -28.55 12.27
CA THR A 18 28.15 -28.61 11.53
C THR A 18 28.10 -27.44 10.55
N ASN A 19 27.58 -27.67 9.34
CA ASN A 19 27.33 -26.58 8.38
C ASN A 19 26.35 -25.57 8.98
N LEU A 20 26.76 -24.30 9.07
CA LEU A 20 25.97 -23.21 9.63
C LEU A 20 25.95 -22.06 8.63
N ASP A 21 24.76 -21.57 8.27
CA ASP A 21 24.61 -20.38 7.45
C ASP A 21 24.36 -19.15 8.34
N ILE A 22 25.43 -18.61 8.91
CA ILE A 22 25.39 -17.43 9.80
C ILE A 22 26.56 -16.53 9.42
N ILE A 23 26.24 -15.39 8.80
CA ILE A 23 27.23 -14.38 8.43
C ILE A 23 27.65 -13.56 9.66
N ALA A 24 28.82 -12.90 9.58
CA ALA A 24 29.35 -12.15 10.71
C ALA A 24 28.50 -10.94 11.15
N ALA A 25 27.68 -10.41 10.23
CA ALA A 25 26.85 -9.22 10.46
C ALA A 25 25.45 -9.55 11.00
N LEU A 26 25.03 -10.82 10.94
CA LEU A 26 23.73 -11.26 11.43
C LEU A 26 23.81 -11.48 12.95
N GLU A 27 22.93 -10.83 13.70
CA GLU A 27 22.86 -10.99 15.16
C GLU A 27 21.84 -12.06 15.56
N LEU A 28 20.64 -11.98 14.99
CA LEU A 28 19.56 -12.93 15.23
C LEU A 28 18.69 -13.08 13.99
N GLN A 29 18.36 -14.33 13.66
CA GLN A 29 17.38 -14.66 12.63
C GLN A 29 16.26 -15.47 13.26
N VAL A 30 15.01 -15.06 13.03
CA VAL A 30 13.82 -15.77 13.53
C VAL A 30 12.92 -16.11 12.36
N THR A 31 12.61 -17.40 12.21
CA THR A 31 11.63 -17.86 11.22
C THR A 31 10.26 -18.03 11.85
N GLY A 32 9.20 -17.56 11.21
CA GLY A 32 7.83 -17.82 11.68
C GLY A 32 6.80 -16.86 11.10
N SER A 33 6.04 -16.24 12.00
CA SER A 33 5.02 -15.25 11.68
C SER A 33 5.26 -13.96 12.45
N ALA A 34 4.88 -12.84 11.85
CA ALA A 34 4.91 -11.53 12.48
C ALA A 34 3.52 -10.88 12.39
N ALA A 35 3.30 -9.88 13.23
CA ALA A 35 2.17 -8.98 13.09
C ALA A 35 2.71 -7.54 13.15
N VAL A 36 2.15 -6.68 12.32
CA VAL A 36 2.60 -5.30 12.13
C VAL A 36 1.42 -4.38 12.33
N ASP A 37 1.63 -3.31 13.10
CA ASP A 37 0.70 -2.19 13.24
C ASP A 37 1.53 -0.90 13.14
N ILE A 38 1.30 -0.13 12.08
CA ILE A 38 2.01 1.11 11.77
C ILE A 38 1.00 2.25 11.72
N GLY A 39 1.38 3.40 12.28
CA GLY A 39 0.57 4.61 12.23
C GLY A 39 -0.74 4.50 13.01
N ASN A 40 -0.75 3.72 14.10
CA ASN A 40 -1.91 3.55 14.98
C ASN A 40 -3.15 3.00 14.24
N GLY A 41 -2.97 1.88 13.55
CA GLY A 41 -4.03 1.23 12.77
C GLY A 41 -4.12 1.65 11.31
N ALA A 42 -3.20 2.50 10.82
CA ALA A 42 -3.17 2.96 9.43
C ALA A 42 -2.76 1.85 8.46
N LEU A 43 -1.79 1.03 8.85
CA LEU A 43 -1.44 -0.22 8.17
C LEU A 43 -1.32 -1.32 9.21
N VAL A 44 -2.13 -2.36 9.06
CA VAL A 44 -2.14 -3.50 9.97
C VAL A 44 -2.03 -4.79 9.17
N ALA A 45 -1.08 -5.65 9.51
CA ALA A 45 -0.82 -6.88 8.79
C ALA A 45 -0.52 -8.06 9.71
N THR A 46 -0.93 -9.25 9.30
CA THR A 46 -0.35 -10.51 9.78
C THR A 46 0.49 -11.09 8.65
N VAL A 47 1.69 -11.56 8.98
CA VAL A 47 2.69 -12.00 8.00
C VAL A 47 3.16 -13.39 8.37
N SER A 48 3.21 -14.27 7.38
CA SER A 48 3.65 -15.66 7.51
C SER A 48 4.84 -15.94 6.61
N GLY A 49 5.61 -16.97 6.93
CA GLY A 49 6.84 -17.28 6.20
C GLY A 49 7.91 -16.21 6.37
N VAL A 50 7.90 -15.54 7.52
CA VAL A 50 8.82 -14.46 7.83
C VAL A 50 10.17 -15.04 8.21
N GLU A 51 11.22 -14.49 7.63
CA GLU A 51 12.59 -14.58 8.12
C GLU A 51 12.99 -13.19 8.62
N LEU A 52 12.95 -13.00 9.94
CA LEU A 52 13.29 -11.73 10.59
C LEU A 52 14.80 -11.62 10.71
N ASN A 53 15.40 -10.69 10.01
CA ASN A 53 16.79 -10.31 10.19
C ASN A 53 16.89 -9.19 11.23
N LEU A 54 17.54 -9.48 12.36
CA LEU A 54 17.97 -8.49 13.33
C LEU A 54 19.49 -8.37 13.23
N ALA A 55 19.95 -7.13 13.08
CA ALA A 55 21.37 -6.83 12.98
C ALA A 55 21.68 -5.43 13.49
N THR A 56 22.96 -5.17 13.69
CA THR A 56 23.49 -3.82 13.89
C THR A 56 24.36 -3.45 12.71
N MET A 57 24.03 -2.35 12.02
CA MET A 57 24.81 -1.88 10.86
C MET A 57 24.72 -0.38 10.68
N THR A 58 25.60 0.19 9.86
CA THR A 58 25.37 1.55 9.36
C THR A 58 24.32 1.51 8.26
N VAL A 59 23.25 2.30 8.39
CA VAL A 59 22.24 2.49 7.34
C VAL A 59 22.38 3.89 6.78
N THR A 60 22.51 4.03 5.47
CA THR A 60 22.68 5.35 4.84
C THR A 60 22.03 5.41 3.47
N ASP A 61 21.43 6.56 3.16
CA ASP A 61 20.95 6.88 1.82
C ASP A 61 21.78 7.99 1.15
N GLY A 62 22.90 8.37 1.76
CA GLY A 62 23.76 9.49 1.35
C GLY A 62 23.34 10.86 1.89
N VAL A 63 22.13 11.00 2.44
CA VAL A 63 21.65 12.22 3.13
C VAL A 63 21.55 11.95 4.63
N THR A 64 20.80 10.93 5.01
CA THR A 64 20.66 10.41 6.36
C THR A 64 21.63 9.26 6.55
N THR A 65 22.35 9.25 7.67
CA THR A 65 23.24 8.15 8.04
C THR A 65 23.02 7.80 9.50
N LEU A 66 22.64 6.55 9.74
CA LEU A 66 22.48 5.97 11.06
C LEU A 66 23.67 5.08 11.38
N THR A 67 24.54 5.51 12.31
CA THR A 67 25.75 4.74 12.64
C THR A 67 25.46 3.70 13.72
N GLY A 68 25.74 2.44 13.41
CA GLY A 68 25.48 1.34 14.34
C GLY A 68 24.00 1.17 14.68
N ALA A 69 23.13 1.40 13.70
CA ALA A 69 21.69 1.30 13.85
C ALA A 69 21.26 -0.14 14.15
N ASP A 70 20.25 -0.29 15.01
CA ASP A 70 19.51 -1.53 15.15
C ASP A 70 18.55 -1.65 13.97
N VAL A 71 18.68 -2.72 13.19
CA VAL A 71 17.83 -2.97 12.02
C VAL A 71 16.95 -4.19 12.23
N LEU A 72 15.71 -4.07 11.76
CA LEU A 72 14.76 -5.17 11.62
C LEU A 72 14.29 -5.18 10.17
N SER A 73 14.45 -6.31 9.50
CA SER A 73 14.14 -6.44 8.08
C SER A 73 13.53 -7.80 7.79
N PHE A 74 12.46 -7.83 7.01
CA PHE A 74 11.88 -9.09 6.54
C PHE A 74 11.00 -8.93 5.30
N THR A 75 10.78 -10.06 4.63
CA THR A 75 9.71 -10.25 3.65
C THR A 75 8.86 -11.44 4.05
N GLY A 76 7.57 -11.43 3.71
CA GLY A 76 6.70 -12.58 3.91
C GLY A 76 5.35 -12.45 3.21
N THR A 77 4.52 -13.48 3.35
CA THR A 77 3.15 -13.48 2.82
C THR A 77 2.20 -12.89 3.85
N ALA A 78 1.52 -11.80 3.49
CA ALA A 78 0.69 -11.01 4.37
C ALA A 78 -0.80 -11.11 4.04
N ALA A 79 -1.61 -11.01 5.10
CA ALA A 79 -2.96 -10.48 5.04
C ALA A 79 -2.96 -9.13 5.77
N LEU A 80 -3.51 -8.09 5.15
CA LEU A 80 -3.44 -6.74 5.68
C LEU A 80 -4.67 -5.89 5.39
N PHE A 81 -4.74 -4.80 6.15
CA PHE A 81 -5.63 -3.67 5.94
C PHE A 81 -4.80 -2.38 5.95
N ALA A 82 -5.03 -1.51 4.98
CA ALA A 82 -4.45 -0.17 4.90
C ALA A 82 -5.57 0.87 4.80
N GLY A 83 -5.73 1.71 5.82
CA GLY A 83 -6.79 2.72 5.89
C GLY A 83 -7.10 3.16 7.32
N THR A 84 -8.29 3.69 7.56
CA THR A 84 -8.67 4.25 8.86
C THR A 84 -9.26 3.20 9.79
N GLY A 85 -8.64 3.01 10.96
CA GLY A 85 -9.19 2.23 12.08
C GLY A 85 -8.95 0.72 12.02
N GLY A 86 -7.92 0.27 11.28
CA GLY A 86 -7.49 -1.12 11.32
C GLY A 86 -6.99 -1.52 12.71
N SER A 87 -7.06 -2.80 13.05
CA SER A 87 -6.46 -3.31 14.30
C SER A 87 -6.10 -4.79 14.20
N LEU A 88 -5.20 -5.25 15.07
CA LEU A 88 -4.99 -6.67 15.29
C LEU A 88 -5.97 -7.19 16.34
N ASN A 89 -6.37 -8.46 16.23
CA ASN A 89 -7.02 -9.14 17.34
C ASN A 89 -6.06 -9.25 18.55
N GLY A 90 -6.59 -9.56 19.74
CA GLY A 90 -5.76 -9.65 20.96
C GLY A 90 -4.71 -10.77 20.96
N ALA A 91 -4.74 -11.66 19.96
CA ALA A 91 -3.74 -12.71 19.76
C ALA A 91 -2.73 -12.38 18.64
N HIS A 92 -2.86 -11.22 17.97
CA HIS A 92 -2.02 -10.79 16.85
C HIS A 92 -1.96 -11.78 15.67
N THR A 93 -3.05 -12.48 15.41
CA THR A 93 -3.18 -13.52 14.37
C THR A 93 -4.20 -13.18 13.29
N VAL A 94 -5.03 -12.15 13.52
CA VAL A 94 -6.06 -11.72 12.59
C VAL A 94 -6.03 -10.19 12.49
N VAL A 95 -6.16 -9.69 11.27
CA VAL A 95 -6.41 -8.28 10.98
C VAL A 95 -7.92 -8.04 11.02
N ASN A 96 -8.33 -7.07 11.83
CA ASN A 96 -9.67 -6.49 11.79
C ASN A 96 -9.61 -5.26 10.89
N ASN A 97 -10.36 -5.30 9.80
CA ASN A 97 -10.49 -4.15 8.92
C ASN A 97 -11.11 -2.96 9.66
N GLY A 98 -10.66 -1.78 9.28
CA GLY A 98 -11.19 -0.53 9.79
C GLY A 98 -12.48 -0.09 9.12
N THR A 99 -12.75 1.22 9.21
CA THR A 99 -13.98 1.83 8.68
C THR A 99 -13.93 1.99 7.17
N ILE A 100 -12.76 2.35 6.63
CA ILE A 100 -12.52 2.53 5.19
C ILE A 100 -11.04 2.27 4.88
N GLY A 101 -10.77 1.53 3.83
CA GLY A 101 -9.40 1.18 3.45
C GLY A 101 -9.34 -0.03 2.53
N PHE A 102 -8.14 -0.36 2.10
CA PHE A 102 -7.88 -1.52 1.25
C PHE A 102 -7.55 -2.75 2.10
N ALA A 103 -8.27 -3.83 1.85
CA ALA A 103 -7.99 -5.13 2.43
C ALA A 103 -7.47 -6.08 1.35
N VAL A 104 -6.42 -6.84 1.67
CA VAL A 104 -5.85 -7.81 0.74
C VAL A 104 -5.17 -8.95 1.49
N SER A 105 -5.15 -10.13 0.91
CA SER A 105 -4.51 -11.31 1.49
C SER A 105 -3.71 -12.11 0.47
N GLY A 106 -2.73 -12.86 0.95
CA GLY A 106 -1.84 -13.64 0.08
C GLY A 106 -0.87 -12.77 -0.72
N VAL A 107 -0.61 -11.54 -0.25
CA VAL A 107 0.30 -10.59 -0.91
C VAL A 107 1.69 -10.63 -0.28
N THR A 108 2.70 -10.18 -1.02
CA THR A 108 4.05 -10.02 -0.46
C THR A 108 4.13 -8.68 0.27
N LEU A 109 4.58 -8.71 1.52
CA LEU A 109 4.94 -7.54 2.31
C LEU A 109 6.44 -7.60 2.60
N SER A 110 7.12 -6.48 2.34
CA SER A 110 8.51 -6.23 2.70
C SER A 110 8.58 -5.05 3.66
N LEU A 111 9.31 -5.20 4.76
CA LEU A 111 9.48 -4.16 5.77
C LEU A 111 10.94 -4.03 6.14
N VAL A 112 11.40 -2.78 6.25
CA VAL A 112 12.67 -2.42 6.86
C VAL A 112 12.42 -1.37 7.93
N MET A 113 12.98 -1.58 9.11
CA MET A 113 13.07 -0.60 10.19
C MET A 113 14.54 -0.42 10.54
N ALA A 114 14.96 0.83 10.71
CA ALA A 114 16.29 1.18 11.22
C ALA A 114 16.16 2.20 12.33
N LYS A 115 16.78 1.92 13.48
CA LYS A 115 16.80 2.80 14.65
C LYS A 115 18.22 3.25 14.94
N GLY A 116 18.45 4.56 14.96
CA GLY A 116 19.75 5.14 15.29
C GLY A 116 20.20 4.75 16.69
N ALA A 117 21.48 4.37 16.83
CA ALA A 117 22.04 4.02 18.13
C ALA A 117 21.99 5.19 19.11
N LEU A 118 22.01 4.91 20.41
CA LEU A 118 22.06 5.96 21.45
C LEU A 118 23.25 6.92 21.31
N GLY A 119 24.34 6.47 20.68
CA GLY A 119 25.54 7.28 20.43
C GLY A 119 25.56 8.03 19.09
N ASP A 120 24.50 7.92 18.27
CA ASP A 120 24.47 8.40 16.89
C ASP A 120 24.15 9.90 16.73
N GLY A 121 24.63 10.70 17.69
CA GLY A 121 24.52 12.16 17.67
C GLY A 121 23.08 12.65 17.51
N ALA A 122 22.81 13.36 16.41
CA ALA A 122 21.50 13.95 16.14
C ALA A 122 20.43 12.91 15.80
N ASN A 123 20.82 11.72 15.34
CA ASN A 123 19.88 10.64 14.98
C ASN A 123 19.66 9.66 16.13
N ALA A 124 20.13 9.99 17.35
CA ALA A 124 20.12 9.05 18.46
C ALA A 124 18.68 8.65 18.85
N GLY A 125 18.35 7.38 18.62
CA GLY A 125 17.02 6.83 18.85
C GLY A 125 16.01 7.13 17.76
N ASP A 126 16.35 7.91 16.73
CA ASP A 126 15.46 8.16 15.59
C ASP A 126 15.13 6.85 14.90
N THR A 127 13.88 6.69 14.48
CA THR A 127 13.38 5.44 13.89
C THR A 127 12.85 5.73 12.51
N TYR A 128 13.33 4.98 11.52
CA TYR A 128 12.92 5.05 10.14
C TYR A 128 12.27 3.72 9.76
N VAL A 129 11.11 3.76 9.11
CA VAL A 129 10.38 2.57 8.66
C VAL A 129 10.03 2.71 7.18
N GLY A 130 10.39 1.71 6.39
CA GLY A 130 9.96 1.53 5.01
C GLY A 130 9.11 0.27 4.92
N VAL A 131 7.96 0.35 4.26
CA VAL A 131 7.09 -0.79 3.99
C VAL A 131 6.64 -0.77 2.54
N SER A 132 6.71 -1.92 1.88
CA SER A 132 6.20 -2.12 0.53
C SER A 132 5.32 -3.36 0.48
N VAL A 133 4.18 -3.23 -0.19
CA VAL A 133 3.20 -4.31 -0.38
C VAL A 133 2.83 -4.36 -1.85
N ALA A 134 2.99 -5.53 -2.46
CA ALA A 134 2.49 -5.80 -3.80
C ALA A 134 0.98 -6.06 -3.75
N LEU A 135 0.18 -5.16 -4.30
CA LEU A 135 -1.26 -5.31 -4.40
C LEU A 135 -1.61 -6.03 -5.70
N THR A 136 -2.34 -7.14 -5.60
CA THR A 136 -2.81 -7.88 -6.78
C THR A 136 -4.26 -7.56 -7.10
N ASP A 137 -5.10 -7.50 -6.08
CA ASP A 137 -6.55 -7.27 -6.20
C ASP A 137 -7.14 -6.82 -4.85
N ALA A 138 -6.66 -5.68 -4.34
CA ALA A 138 -7.05 -5.16 -3.03
C ALA A 138 -8.42 -4.48 -3.12
N GLU A 139 -9.40 -4.96 -2.37
CA GLU A 139 -10.76 -4.41 -2.34
C GLU A 139 -10.83 -3.23 -1.35
N LEU A 140 -11.47 -2.14 -1.76
CA LEU A 140 -11.88 -1.06 -0.88
C LEU A 140 -13.06 -1.52 -0.03
N ILE A 141 -12.87 -1.50 1.27
CA ILE A 141 -13.90 -1.81 2.26
C ILE A 141 -14.52 -0.50 2.79
N GLY A 142 -15.78 -0.56 3.23
CA GLY A 142 -16.42 0.52 4.00
C GLY A 142 -17.38 1.41 3.23
N VAL A 143 -17.60 1.11 1.94
CA VAL A 143 -18.40 1.94 1.04
C VAL A 143 -19.46 1.10 0.35
N SER A 144 -20.71 1.31 0.73
CA SER A 144 -21.84 0.60 0.14
C SER A 144 -22.13 1.09 -1.28
N GLY A 145 -22.34 0.17 -2.22
CA GLY A 145 -22.77 0.47 -3.60
C GLY A 145 -21.65 0.92 -4.54
N LEU A 146 -20.40 0.87 -4.07
CA LEU A 146 -19.18 1.01 -4.88
C LEU A 146 -18.33 -0.22 -4.61
N GLU A 147 -17.93 -0.90 -5.68
CA GLU A 147 -16.81 -1.83 -5.65
C GLU A 147 -15.61 -1.11 -6.24
N LEU A 148 -14.51 -1.01 -5.49
CA LEU A 148 -13.24 -0.46 -5.96
C LEU A 148 -12.14 -1.45 -5.64
N TYR A 149 -11.49 -1.96 -6.68
CA TYR A 149 -10.32 -2.83 -6.56
C TYR A 149 -9.08 -2.05 -6.95
N ALA A 150 -7.97 -2.29 -6.27
CA ALA A 150 -6.67 -1.68 -6.56
C ALA A 150 -5.59 -2.75 -6.72
N SER A 151 -4.72 -2.55 -7.71
CA SER A 151 -3.53 -3.36 -7.94
C SER A 151 -2.32 -2.46 -8.15
N GLY A 152 -1.12 -3.01 -7.92
CA GLY A 152 0.15 -2.30 -8.02
C GLY A 152 0.94 -2.37 -6.72
N THR A 153 1.31 -1.23 -6.14
CA THR A 153 2.16 -1.21 -4.95
C THR A 153 1.68 -0.16 -3.95
N LEU A 154 1.48 -0.60 -2.71
CA LEU A 154 1.35 0.26 -1.54
C LEU A 154 2.72 0.42 -0.91
N THR A 155 3.16 1.67 -0.75
CA THR A 155 4.42 2.01 -0.09
C THR A 155 4.15 2.98 1.06
N GLY A 156 4.79 2.73 2.19
CA GLY A 156 4.80 3.61 3.35
C GLY A 156 6.23 3.94 3.78
N ASN A 157 6.46 5.18 4.20
CA ASN A 157 7.73 5.66 4.70
C ASN A 157 7.48 6.59 5.87
N ALA A 158 8.04 6.25 7.03
CA ALA A 158 7.89 7.01 8.26
C ALA A 158 9.26 7.28 8.87
N ALA A 159 9.40 8.42 9.52
CA ALA A 159 10.57 8.79 10.27
C ALA A 159 10.12 9.49 11.55
N THR A 160 10.58 9.03 12.71
CA THR A 160 10.15 9.51 14.02
C THR A 160 11.36 9.84 14.87
N ASP A 161 11.34 11.01 15.48
CA ASP A 161 12.39 11.53 16.35
C ASP A 161 12.41 10.71 17.66
N GLY A 162 13.60 10.23 18.02
CA GLY A 162 13.80 9.31 19.15
C GLY A 162 13.52 9.92 20.52
N ILE A 163 13.46 11.26 20.62
CA ILE A 163 13.33 12.00 21.89
C ILE A 163 11.91 12.55 22.05
N THR A 164 11.41 13.20 21.02
CA THR A 164 10.13 13.90 21.01
C THR A 164 8.98 13.02 20.55
N THR A 165 9.27 11.88 19.91
CA THR A 165 8.29 10.97 19.28
C THR A 165 7.44 11.62 18.19
N LEU A 166 7.87 12.79 17.69
CA LEU A 166 7.24 13.49 16.58
C LEU A 166 7.83 13.03 15.25
N ASP A 167 7.08 13.25 14.17
CA ASP A 167 7.56 12.95 12.82
C ASP A 167 8.75 13.83 12.44
N LEU A 168 9.77 13.22 11.85
CA LEU A 168 10.91 13.92 11.28
C LEU A 168 10.55 14.45 9.88
N PRO A 169 11.04 15.64 9.50
CA PRO A 169 10.76 16.22 8.20
C PRO A 169 11.47 15.50 7.04
N THR A 170 12.52 14.72 7.33
CA THR A 170 13.29 13.96 6.34
C THR A 170 13.12 12.47 6.59
N ARG A 171 12.65 11.73 5.59
CA ARG A 171 12.54 10.28 5.62
C ARG A 171 13.73 9.63 4.93
N MET A 172 13.93 8.34 5.17
CA MET A 172 14.99 7.56 4.50
C MET A 172 14.61 7.34 3.04
N ASN A 173 15.56 7.49 2.12
CA ASN A 173 15.46 6.95 0.76
C ASN A 173 15.89 5.48 0.79
N TRP A 174 14.91 4.59 0.92
CA TRP A 174 15.14 3.16 0.99
C TRP A 174 15.63 2.55 -0.31
N THR A 175 15.30 3.14 -1.47
CA THR A 175 15.89 2.72 -2.76
C THR A 175 17.41 2.82 -2.72
N LEU A 176 17.96 3.85 -2.07
CA LEU A 176 19.40 3.98 -1.89
C LEU A 176 19.93 3.17 -0.71
N ALA A 177 19.22 3.16 0.43
CA ALA A 177 19.69 2.46 1.64
C ALA A 177 19.74 0.94 1.48
N THR A 178 18.83 0.37 0.69
CA THR A 178 18.76 -1.09 0.43
C THR A 178 19.51 -1.51 -0.83
N ALA A 179 20.15 -0.58 -1.54
CA ALA A 179 20.97 -0.91 -2.70
C ALA A 179 22.26 -1.62 -2.27
N ASP A 180 22.75 -2.56 -3.08
CA ASP A 180 23.98 -3.36 -2.82
C ASP A 180 25.20 -2.52 -2.41
N ALA A 181 25.30 -1.28 -2.90
CA ALA A 181 26.40 -0.38 -2.56
C ALA A 181 26.38 0.07 -1.08
N ASN A 182 25.20 0.19 -0.48
CA ASN A 182 24.99 0.61 0.91
C ASN A 182 24.59 -0.56 1.83
N ASP A 183 24.13 -1.69 1.27
CA ASP A 183 23.89 -2.94 1.99
C ASP A 183 24.59 -4.14 1.32
N PRO A 184 25.94 -4.21 1.36
CA PRO A 184 26.69 -5.30 0.73
C PRO A 184 26.52 -6.65 1.44
N SER A 185 25.90 -6.66 2.62
CA SER A 185 25.62 -7.88 3.39
C SER A 185 24.20 -8.40 3.21
N PHE A 186 23.38 -7.69 2.42
CA PHE A 186 21.99 -8.05 2.10
C PHE A 186 21.14 -8.29 3.36
N LEU A 187 21.34 -7.45 4.38
CA LEU A 187 20.58 -7.53 5.64
C LEU A 187 19.20 -6.86 5.52
N LEU A 188 19.07 -5.89 4.63
CA LEU A 188 17.86 -5.14 4.36
C LEU A 188 17.15 -5.74 3.14
N THR A 189 15.85 -5.97 3.25
CA THR A 189 15.05 -6.34 2.08
C THR A 189 14.98 -5.15 1.13
N ASN A 190 15.08 -5.40 -0.17
CA ASN A 190 15.04 -4.35 -1.18
C ASN A 190 13.69 -3.62 -1.14
N LEU A 191 13.74 -2.30 -1.11
CA LEU A 191 12.57 -1.42 -1.14
C LEU A 191 12.79 -0.34 -2.18
N ASP A 192 11.80 -0.10 -3.03
CA ASP A 192 11.80 1.03 -3.98
C ASP A 192 10.94 2.18 -3.44
N ILE A 193 11.50 2.94 -2.49
CA ILE A 193 10.81 4.01 -1.76
C ILE A 193 11.79 5.19 -1.62
N ILE A 194 11.44 6.31 -2.24
CA ILE A 194 12.22 7.55 -2.11
C ILE A 194 11.83 8.33 -0.84
N ALA A 195 12.73 9.20 -0.37
CA ALA A 195 12.53 9.99 0.85
C ALA A 195 11.30 10.94 0.81
N ALA A 196 10.90 11.39 -0.38
CA ALA A 196 9.74 12.28 -0.53
C ALA A 196 8.41 11.57 -0.31
N LEU A 197 8.39 10.23 -0.34
CA LEU A 197 7.19 9.43 -0.20
C LEU A 197 6.84 9.28 1.27
N GLU A 198 5.54 9.33 1.60
CA GLU A 198 5.02 9.06 2.94
C GLU A 198 4.08 7.86 2.92
N LEU A 199 3.04 7.96 2.11
CA LEU A 199 2.11 6.89 1.82
C LEU A 199 1.64 7.07 0.39
N GLN A 200 1.75 6.02 -0.41
CA GLN A 200 1.28 6.05 -1.79
C GLN A 200 0.82 4.67 -2.21
N VAL A 201 -0.27 4.64 -2.97
CA VAL A 201 -0.68 3.47 -3.73
C VAL A 201 -0.65 3.83 -5.20
N THR A 202 0.17 3.12 -5.98
CA THR A 202 0.23 3.27 -7.43
C THR A 202 -0.24 1.99 -8.11
N GLY A 203 -0.81 2.14 -9.32
CA GLY A 203 -1.03 1.03 -10.24
C GLY A 203 -2.32 1.17 -11.04
N SER A 204 -3.25 0.24 -10.85
CA SER A 204 -4.54 0.22 -11.54
C SER A 204 -5.68 0.10 -10.55
N ALA A 205 -6.85 0.61 -10.94
CA ALA A 205 -8.08 0.43 -10.20
C ALA A 205 -9.19 -0.13 -11.11
N ALA A 206 -10.17 -0.78 -10.52
CA ALA A 206 -11.40 -1.15 -11.19
C ALA A 206 -12.59 -0.74 -10.34
N VAL A 207 -13.61 -0.23 -10.99
CA VAL A 207 -14.77 0.40 -10.35
C VAL A 207 -16.03 -0.23 -10.89
N ASP A 208 -16.94 -0.62 -10.00
CA ASP A 208 -18.35 -0.89 -10.29
C ASP A 208 -19.22 0.00 -9.40
N ILE A 209 -20.06 0.83 -10.03
CA ILE A 209 -21.00 1.71 -9.35
C ILE A 209 -22.43 1.33 -9.76
N GLY A 210 -23.28 1.18 -8.76
CA GLY A 210 -24.72 1.00 -8.97
C GLY A 210 -25.10 -0.34 -9.58
N ASN A 211 -24.36 -1.40 -9.28
CA ASN A 211 -24.58 -2.78 -9.76
C ASN A 211 -24.50 -2.88 -11.30
N GLY A 212 -23.38 -2.46 -11.87
CA GLY A 212 -23.11 -2.53 -13.30
C GLY A 212 -23.61 -1.34 -14.11
N ALA A 213 -24.02 -0.25 -13.45
CA ALA A 213 -24.50 0.96 -14.12
C ALA A 213 -23.35 1.76 -14.73
N LEU A 214 -22.24 1.85 -14.00
CA LEU A 214 -20.95 2.33 -14.51
C LEU A 214 -19.87 1.35 -14.07
N VAL A 215 -19.18 0.77 -15.04
CA VAL A 215 -18.07 -0.15 -14.79
C VAL A 215 -16.84 0.33 -15.53
N ALA A 216 -15.71 0.43 -14.84
CA ALA A 216 -14.47 0.93 -15.42
C ALA A 216 -13.24 0.17 -14.93
N THR A 217 -12.25 0.03 -15.80
CA THR A 217 -10.87 -0.32 -15.45
C THR A 217 -10.01 0.90 -15.72
N VAL A 218 -9.17 1.28 -14.76
CA VAL A 218 -8.39 2.52 -14.75
C VAL A 218 -6.93 2.20 -14.51
N SER A 219 -6.05 2.71 -15.35
CA SER A 219 -4.61 2.51 -15.29
C SER A 219 -3.88 3.83 -14.99
N GLY A 220 -2.66 3.74 -14.48
CA GLY A 220 -1.87 4.92 -14.12
C GLY A 220 -2.46 5.67 -12.92
N VAL A 221 -3.04 4.91 -11.98
CA VAL A 221 -3.72 5.44 -10.81
C VAL A 221 -2.73 5.72 -9.70
N GLU A 222 -2.85 6.90 -9.10
CA GLU A 222 -2.30 7.24 -7.80
C GLU A 222 -3.48 7.50 -6.84
N LEU A 223 -3.67 6.61 -5.86
CA LEU A 223 -4.76 6.74 -4.89
C LEU A 223 -4.32 7.64 -3.74
N ASN A 224 -5.12 8.67 -3.50
CA ASN A 224 -4.95 9.56 -2.37
C ASN A 224 -5.98 9.19 -1.30
N LEU A 225 -5.52 8.91 -0.08
CA LEU A 225 -6.34 8.78 1.11
C LEU A 225 -6.03 9.97 2.03
N ALA A 226 -7.07 10.66 2.48
CA ALA A 226 -6.91 11.80 3.37
C ALA A 226 -8.09 11.89 4.35
N THR A 227 -7.86 12.51 5.51
CA THR A 227 -8.94 12.89 6.42
C THR A 227 -9.08 14.41 6.38
N MET A 228 -10.25 14.92 6.00
CA MET A 228 -10.49 16.37 5.94
C MET A 228 -11.97 16.73 6.08
N THR A 229 -12.24 18.00 6.37
CA THR A 229 -13.61 18.50 6.25
C THR A 229 -13.97 18.70 4.79
N VAL A 230 -15.06 18.08 4.33
CA VAL A 230 -15.62 18.23 2.98
C VAL A 230 -16.93 18.99 3.08
N THR A 231 -17.14 20.03 2.27
CA THR A 231 -18.41 20.78 2.26
C THR A 231 -18.76 21.25 0.86
N ASP A 232 -20.04 21.22 0.52
CA ASP A 232 -20.59 21.79 -0.72
C ASP A 232 -21.42 23.07 -0.47
N GLY A 233 -21.39 23.58 0.78
CA GLY A 233 -22.18 24.72 1.23
C GLY A 233 -23.58 24.36 1.76
N VAL A 234 -24.02 23.11 1.61
CA VAL A 234 -25.27 22.58 2.20
C VAL A 234 -24.94 21.45 3.18
N THR A 235 -24.21 20.45 2.72
CA THR A 235 -23.71 19.32 3.52
C THR A 235 -22.28 19.60 3.92
N THR A 236 -21.93 19.32 5.18
CA THR A 236 -20.56 19.40 5.68
C THR A 236 -20.22 18.10 6.39
N LEU A 237 -19.21 17.41 5.88
CA LEU A 237 -18.65 16.21 6.46
C LEU A 237 -17.41 16.59 7.26
N THR A 238 -17.47 16.57 8.59
CA THR A 238 -16.34 16.94 9.45
C THR A 238 -15.43 15.74 9.68
N GLY A 239 -14.13 15.90 9.38
CA GLY A 239 -13.15 14.82 9.54
C GLY A 239 -13.46 13.61 8.65
N ALA A 240 -14.01 13.84 7.46
CA ALA A 240 -14.36 12.79 6.52
C ALA A 240 -13.12 12.05 6.02
N ASP A 241 -13.23 10.74 5.88
CA ASP A 241 -12.26 9.96 5.12
C ASP A 241 -12.54 10.16 3.63
N VAL A 242 -11.53 10.61 2.90
CA VAL A 242 -11.59 10.96 1.48
C VAL A 242 -10.67 10.03 0.71
N LEU A 243 -11.22 9.45 -0.37
CA LEU A 243 -10.45 8.71 -1.37
C LEU A 243 -10.61 9.41 -2.72
N SER A 244 -9.49 9.62 -3.42
CA SER A 244 -9.57 10.16 -4.78
C SER A 244 -8.47 9.62 -5.68
N PHE A 245 -8.78 9.52 -6.96
CA PHE A 245 -7.80 9.23 -8.00
C PHE A 245 -8.23 9.77 -9.36
N THR A 246 -7.28 9.82 -10.27
CA THR A 246 -7.51 10.02 -11.70
C THR A 246 -6.62 9.05 -12.47
N GLY A 247 -7.08 8.61 -13.64
CA GLY A 247 -6.27 7.76 -14.51
C GLY A 247 -6.90 7.56 -15.88
N THR A 248 -6.24 6.75 -16.70
CA THR A 248 -6.73 6.38 -18.04
C THR A 248 -7.62 5.16 -17.95
N ALA A 249 -8.87 5.30 -18.38
CA ALA A 249 -9.92 4.32 -18.22
C ALA A 249 -10.40 3.71 -19.54
N ALA A 250 -10.81 2.46 -19.45
CA ALA A 250 -11.82 1.86 -20.31
C ALA A 250 -13.07 1.61 -19.47
N LEU A 251 -14.25 1.94 -19.99
CA LEU A 251 -15.49 1.87 -19.24
C LEU A 251 -16.71 1.54 -20.08
N PHE A 252 -17.74 1.09 -19.38
CA PHE A 252 -19.09 0.94 -19.86
C PHE A 252 -20.06 1.67 -18.92
N ALA A 253 -20.97 2.46 -19.48
CA ALA A 253 -22.06 3.10 -18.76
C ALA A 253 -23.41 2.69 -19.36
N GLY A 254 -24.24 1.95 -18.62
CA GLY A 254 -25.49 1.40 -19.14
C GLY A 254 -26.11 0.32 -18.26
N THR A 255 -26.79 -0.64 -18.88
CA THR A 255 -27.43 -1.76 -18.17
C THR A 255 -26.64 -3.04 -18.35
N GLY A 256 -26.25 -3.67 -17.24
CA GLY A 256 -25.66 -5.00 -17.21
C GLY A 256 -24.15 -5.05 -17.46
N GLY A 257 -23.44 -3.95 -17.23
CA GLY A 257 -21.98 -3.97 -17.23
C GLY A 257 -21.46 -4.84 -16.09
N SER A 258 -20.25 -5.37 -16.23
CA SER A 258 -19.57 -6.10 -15.16
C SER A 258 -18.05 -6.08 -15.34
N LEU A 259 -17.30 -6.33 -14.28
CA LEU A 259 -15.88 -6.64 -14.35
C LEU A 259 -15.66 -8.14 -14.60
N ASN A 260 -14.52 -8.51 -15.19
CA ASN A 260 -14.06 -9.89 -15.12
C ASN A 260 -13.62 -10.23 -13.68
N GLY A 261 -13.48 -11.53 -13.36
CA GLY A 261 -13.12 -11.96 -12.00
C GLY A 261 -11.69 -11.62 -11.55
N ALA A 262 -10.91 -10.93 -12.38
CA ALA A 262 -9.59 -10.40 -12.03
C ALA A 262 -9.55 -8.87 -12.10
N HIS A 263 -10.72 -8.21 -12.24
CA HIS A 263 -10.91 -6.76 -12.23
C HIS A 263 -9.96 -5.98 -13.17
N THR A 264 -9.69 -6.54 -14.34
CA THR A 264 -8.77 -6.00 -15.36
C THR A 264 -9.45 -5.72 -16.70
N VAL A 265 -10.68 -6.19 -16.88
CA VAL A 265 -11.45 -6.02 -18.11
C VAL A 265 -12.88 -5.65 -17.79
N VAL A 266 -13.41 -4.69 -18.54
CA VAL A 266 -14.84 -4.34 -18.55
C VAL A 266 -15.58 -5.25 -19.52
N ASN A 267 -16.59 -5.96 -19.03
CA ASN A 267 -17.58 -6.64 -19.85
C ASN A 267 -18.75 -5.69 -20.07
N ASN A 268 -18.91 -5.29 -21.32
CA ASN A 268 -20.01 -4.46 -21.75
C ASN A 268 -21.37 -5.14 -21.47
N GLY A 269 -22.34 -4.32 -21.05
CA GLY A 269 -23.70 -4.78 -20.79
C GLY A 269 -24.58 -4.88 -22.03
N THR A 270 -25.87 -5.03 -21.80
CA THR A 270 -26.89 -5.22 -22.84
C THR A 270 -27.08 -3.97 -23.69
N ILE A 271 -27.17 -2.79 -23.06
CA ILE A 271 -27.36 -1.48 -23.73
C ILE A 271 -26.60 -0.43 -22.93
N GLY A 272 -25.81 0.42 -23.60
CA GLY A 272 -25.08 1.50 -22.95
C GLY A 272 -24.02 2.12 -23.85
N PHE A 273 -23.16 2.94 -23.25
CA PHE A 273 -22.02 3.56 -23.92
C PHE A 273 -20.72 2.89 -23.48
N ALA A 274 -19.89 2.50 -24.44
CA ALA A 274 -18.55 1.99 -24.19
C ALA A 274 -17.50 2.98 -24.72
N VAL A 275 -16.44 3.18 -23.95
CA VAL A 275 -15.33 4.04 -24.35
C VAL A 275 -14.01 3.58 -23.72
N SER A 276 -12.90 3.84 -24.39
CA SER A 276 -11.56 3.48 -23.91
C SER A 276 -10.55 4.59 -24.15
N GLY A 277 -9.48 4.62 -23.34
CA GLY A 277 -8.44 5.64 -23.44
C GLY A 277 -8.89 7.02 -22.97
N VAL A 278 -9.92 7.08 -22.13
CA VAL A 278 -10.47 8.33 -21.59
C VAL A 278 -9.94 8.61 -20.19
N THR A 279 -9.99 9.87 -19.76
CA THR A 279 -9.69 10.21 -18.37
C THR A 279 -10.92 9.99 -17.50
N LEU A 280 -10.75 9.19 -16.44
CA LEU A 280 -11.72 9.05 -15.36
C LEU A 280 -11.13 9.66 -14.08
N SER A 281 -11.93 10.48 -13.40
CA SER A 281 -11.66 10.98 -12.05
C SER A 281 -12.75 10.48 -11.12
N LEU A 282 -12.34 9.95 -9.96
CA LEU A 282 -13.24 9.54 -8.90
C LEU A 282 -12.85 10.24 -7.60
N VAL A 283 -13.85 10.72 -6.89
CA VAL A 283 -13.72 11.23 -5.52
C VAL A 283 -14.79 10.60 -4.65
N MET A 284 -14.41 10.33 -3.42
CA MET A 284 -15.26 9.77 -2.39
C MET A 284 -15.02 10.54 -1.10
N ALA A 285 -16.10 10.75 -0.34
CA ALA A 285 -16.00 11.21 1.04
C ALA A 285 -16.98 10.42 1.92
N LYS A 286 -16.49 9.90 3.05
CA LYS A 286 -17.27 9.23 4.08
C LYS A 286 -17.22 10.04 5.37
N GLY A 287 -18.37 10.44 5.89
CA GLY A 287 -18.47 11.17 7.15
C GLY A 287 -17.95 10.33 8.32
N ALA A 288 -17.14 10.95 9.20
CA ALA A 288 -16.60 10.29 10.38
C ALA A 288 -17.72 9.79 11.30
N LEU A 289 -17.45 8.75 12.10
CA LEU A 289 -18.43 8.23 13.07
C LEU A 289 -18.91 9.29 14.09
N GLY A 290 -18.12 10.34 14.32
CA GLY A 290 -18.46 11.46 15.19
C GLY A 290 -19.21 12.62 14.53
N ASP A 291 -19.49 12.55 13.22
CA ASP A 291 -19.99 13.68 12.42
C ASP A 291 -21.53 13.86 12.48
N GLY A 292 -22.10 13.60 13.66
CA GLY A 292 -23.52 13.82 13.94
C GLY A 292 -24.44 13.13 12.94
N ALA A 293 -25.23 13.92 12.21
CA ALA A 293 -26.22 13.41 11.25
C ALA A 293 -25.60 12.79 10.00
N ASN A 294 -24.37 13.17 9.65
CA ASN A 294 -23.67 12.66 8.47
C ASN A 294 -22.74 11.49 8.80
N ALA A 295 -22.81 10.97 10.03
CA ALA A 295 -21.91 9.91 10.48
C ALA A 295 -22.08 8.64 9.65
N GLY A 296 -21.01 8.26 8.93
CA GLY A 296 -21.00 7.11 8.04
C GLY A 296 -21.61 7.35 6.65
N ASP A 297 -22.25 8.50 6.41
CA ASP A 297 -22.77 8.86 5.08
C ASP A 297 -21.63 8.89 4.07
N THR A 298 -21.90 8.36 2.88
CA THR A 298 -20.88 8.26 1.82
C THR A 298 -21.35 8.90 0.54
N TYR A 299 -20.50 9.73 -0.03
CA TYR A 299 -20.73 10.45 -1.27
C TYR A 299 -19.66 10.05 -2.27
N VAL A 300 -20.07 9.67 -3.48
CA VAL A 300 -19.17 9.30 -4.58
C VAL A 300 -19.46 10.23 -5.74
N GLY A 301 -18.42 10.90 -6.23
CA GLY A 301 -18.43 11.68 -7.46
C GLY A 301 -17.56 11.00 -8.49
N VAL A 302 -18.09 10.85 -9.71
CA VAL A 302 -17.31 10.35 -10.85
C VAL A 302 -17.39 11.39 -11.96
N SER A 303 -16.32 11.54 -12.72
CA SER A 303 -16.32 12.35 -13.93
C SER A 303 -15.50 11.65 -15.00
N VAL A 304 -16.06 11.54 -16.20
CA VAL A 304 -15.37 10.94 -17.34
C VAL A 304 -15.43 11.89 -18.52
N ALA A 305 -14.28 12.20 -19.10
CA ALA A 305 -14.19 12.89 -20.36
C ALA A 305 -14.45 11.91 -21.52
N LEU A 306 -15.64 11.96 -22.11
CA LEU A 306 -16.02 11.08 -23.21
C LEU A 306 -15.54 11.66 -24.54
N THR A 307 -14.78 10.87 -25.26
CA THR A 307 -14.42 11.14 -26.66
C THR A 307 -14.89 9.94 -27.46
N ASP A 308 -15.85 10.16 -28.36
CA ASP A 308 -16.33 9.12 -29.31
C ASP A 308 -16.86 7.84 -28.66
N ALA A 309 -17.69 7.99 -27.60
CA ALA A 309 -18.31 6.86 -26.92
C ALA A 309 -19.40 6.21 -27.80
N GLU A 310 -19.24 4.93 -28.12
CA GLU A 310 -20.16 4.17 -28.96
C GLU A 310 -21.35 3.66 -28.14
N LEU A 311 -22.57 3.87 -28.64
CA LEU A 311 -23.76 3.19 -28.14
C LEU A 311 -23.75 1.73 -28.61
N ILE A 312 -23.78 0.81 -27.66
CA ILE A 312 -23.90 -0.62 -27.92
C ILE A 312 -25.29 -1.13 -27.58
N GLY A 313 -25.64 -2.31 -28.11
CA GLY A 313 -26.87 -3.02 -27.73
C GLY A 313 -28.10 -2.74 -28.59
N VAL A 314 -27.98 -1.88 -29.60
CA VAL A 314 -29.08 -1.53 -30.52
C VAL A 314 -28.70 -1.97 -31.94
N SER A 315 -29.26 -3.09 -32.40
CA SER A 315 -29.01 -3.59 -33.75
C SER A 315 -29.53 -2.63 -34.82
N GLY A 316 -28.68 -2.27 -35.79
CA GLY A 316 -29.05 -1.39 -36.91
C GLY A 316 -28.95 0.11 -36.62
N LEU A 317 -28.36 0.51 -35.48
CA LEU A 317 -28.05 1.91 -35.14
C LEU A 317 -26.56 2.05 -34.80
N GLU A 318 -25.88 2.97 -35.46
CA GLU A 318 -24.57 3.47 -35.06
C GLU A 318 -24.76 4.87 -34.46
N LEU A 319 -24.41 5.04 -33.17
CA LEU A 319 -24.53 6.32 -32.48
C LEU A 319 -23.30 6.53 -31.61
N TYR A 320 -22.70 7.71 -31.74
CA TYR A 320 -21.50 8.11 -31.01
C TYR A 320 -21.78 9.38 -30.19
N ALA A 321 -21.23 9.43 -28.98
CA ALA A 321 -21.39 10.55 -28.05
C ALA A 321 -20.04 11.11 -27.59
N SER A 322 -19.97 12.43 -27.43
CA SER A 322 -18.83 13.14 -26.85
C SER A 322 -19.30 14.10 -25.77
N GLY A 323 -18.51 14.32 -24.73
CA GLY A 323 -18.86 15.24 -23.65
C GLY A 323 -18.27 14.83 -22.31
N THR A 324 -19.03 15.03 -21.23
CA THR A 324 -18.63 14.62 -19.88
C THR A 324 -19.75 13.81 -19.25
N LEU A 325 -19.42 12.61 -18.78
CA LEU A 325 -20.28 11.83 -17.89
C LEU A 325 -20.00 12.28 -16.45
N ARG A 326 -21.05 12.51 -15.66
CA ARG A 326 -21.00 12.83 -14.22
C ARG A 326 -22.11 12.09 -13.49
#